data_AF-B7ZDD7-F1
#
_entry.id   AF-B7ZDD7-F1
#
_cell.length_a   1.000
_cell.length_b   1.000
_cell.length_c   1.000
_cell.angle_alpha   90.00
_cell.angle_beta   90.00
_cell.angle_gamma   90.00
#
_symmetry.space_group_name_H-M   'P 1'
#
loop_
_entity.id
_entity.type
_entity.pdbx_description
1 polymer ?
#
loop_
_entity_poly.entity_id
_entity_poly.type
_entity_poly.pdbx_seq_one_letter_code
_entity_poly.pdbx_strand_id
1 'polypeptide(L)'
;MEDEQQREKVKPLGLLKPSSLMKVSGRFKAHQDALPRLPVPPLQQSLDYYLKALQPIVSEEEWAHTKQLVDEFQTSGGVGERLQKGLERRAKKMENWLSEWWLKTAYLQFRQPVVIYSSPGVILPKQDFVDLQGQLRFAAKLIEGVLDFKSMIDNETLPVEFLGGQPLCMNQYYQILSSCRVPGPKQDSVVNFLKSKRPPTHITV
;
A
#
# COMPACT_ATOMS: atom_id res chain seq x y z
N MET A 1 13.26 -35.82 -42.47
CA MET A 1 11.83 -35.47 -42.66
C MET A 1 11.17 -35.68 -41.30
N GLU A 2 11.53 -34.86 -40.31
CA GLU A 2 11.00 -33.51 -40.01
C GLU A 2 9.56 -33.57 -39.50
N ASP A 3 9.44 -33.76 -38.19
CA ASP A 3 8.25 -33.43 -37.39
C ASP A 3 8.36 -31.96 -36.94
N GLU A 4 7.59 -31.09 -37.58
CA GLU A 4 7.46 -29.68 -37.19
C GLU A 4 6.48 -29.53 -36.03
N GLN A 5 7.04 -29.38 -34.82
CA GLN A 5 6.30 -28.95 -33.64
C GLN A 5 5.86 -27.49 -33.81
N GLN A 6 4.54 -27.28 -33.93
CA GLN A 6 3.93 -25.95 -33.97
C GLN A 6 4.26 -25.16 -32.69
N ARG A 7 5.17 -24.19 -32.84
CA ARG A 7 5.40 -23.13 -31.85
C ARG A 7 4.13 -22.29 -31.73
N GLU A 8 3.43 -22.42 -30.60
CA GLU A 8 2.42 -21.44 -30.19
C GLU A 8 3.05 -20.04 -30.12
N LYS A 9 2.57 -19.14 -30.97
CA LYS A 9 2.92 -17.72 -30.91
C LYS A 9 2.31 -17.12 -29.65
N VAL A 10 3.10 -16.97 -28.60
CA VAL A 10 2.75 -16.14 -27.45
C VAL A 10 2.51 -14.72 -27.95
N LYS A 11 1.24 -14.28 -27.92
CA LYS A 11 0.90 -12.88 -28.18
C LYS A 11 1.52 -12.05 -27.06
N PRO A 12 2.31 -10.99 -27.37
CA PRO A 12 2.75 -10.08 -26.33
C PRO A 12 1.49 -9.48 -25.69
N LEU A 13 1.37 -9.58 -24.36
CA LEU A 13 0.40 -8.78 -23.62
C LEU A 13 0.77 -7.32 -23.92
N GLY A 14 -0.04 -6.68 -24.76
CA GLY A 14 0.14 -5.30 -25.14
C GLY A 14 0.27 -4.46 -23.88
N LEU A 15 1.35 -3.67 -23.85
CA LEU A 15 1.48 -2.53 -22.94
C LEU A 15 0.13 -1.81 -22.88
N LEU A 16 -0.30 -1.53 -21.65
CA LEU A 16 -1.51 -0.78 -21.31
C LEU A 16 -1.84 0.23 -22.41
N LYS A 17 -3.06 0.17 -22.97
CA LYS A 17 -3.52 1.12 -23.98
C LYS A 17 -3.13 2.53 -23.54
N PRO A 18 -2.50 3.35 -24.39
CA PRO A 18 -2.09 4.69 -24.01
C PRO A 18 -3.34 5.47 -23.60
N SER A 19 -3.51 5.66 -22.29
CA SER A 19 -4.34 6.74 -21.79
C SER A 19 -3.70 8.02 -22.31
N SER A 20 -4.53 8.94 -22.82
CA SER A 20 -4.08 10.18 -23.43
C SER A 20 -2.86 10.78 -22.71
N LEU A 21 -1.73 10.90 -23.41
CA LEU A 21 -0.44 11.42 -22.91
C LEU A 21 -0.51 12.90 -22.45
N MET A 22 -1.71 13.50 -22.44
CA MET A 22 -1.90 14.87 -22.01
C MET A 22 -2.03 14.95 -20.50
N LYS A 23 -1.07 15.64 -19.88
CA LYS A 23 -1.12 16.05 -18.49
C LYS A 23 -2.34 16.96 -18.28
N VAL A 24 -3.41 16.40 -17.72
CA VAL A 24 -4.56 17.20 -17.27
C VAL A 24 -4.27 17.66 -15.85
N SER A 25 -3.87 18.92 -15.71
CA SER A 25 -3.59 19.53 -14.41
C SER A 25 -4.77 19.34 -13.45
N GLY A 26 -4.50 18.86 -12.23
CA GLY A 26 -5.53 18.66 -11.20
C GLY A 26 -6.29 17.34 -11.27
N ARG A 27 -6.08 16.49 -12.28
CA ARG A 27 -6.74 15.18 -12.38
C ARG A 27 -6.50 14.30 -11.16
N PHE A 28 -5.25 14.20 -10.70
CA PHE A 28 -4.91 13.44 -9.50
C PHE A 28 -5.65 13.98 -8.27
N LYS A 29 -5.60 15.30 -8.08
CA LYS A 29 -6.25 15.96 -6.93
C LYS A 29 -7.76 15.76 -6.95
N ALA A 30 -8.42 16.01 -8.08
CA ALA A 30 -9.86 15.81 -8.23
C ALA A 30 -10.26 14.35 -7.96
N HIS A 31 -9.45 13.38 -8.41
CA HIS A 31 -9.66 11.97 -8.10
C HIS A 31 -9.50 11.68 -6.61
N GLN A 32 -8.44 12.15 -5.95
CA GLN A 32 -8.23 11.94 -4.51
C GLN A 32 -9.32 12.61 -3.66
N ASP A 33 -9.74 13.83 -4.02
CA ASP A 33 -10.77 14.59 -3.29
C ASP A 33 -12.16 13.94 -3.38
N ALA A 34 -12.42 13.15 -4.43
CA ALA A 34 -13.68 12.43 -4.62
C ALA A 34 -13.79 11.13 -3.80
N LEU A 35 -12.69 10.64 -3.22
CA LEU A 35 -12.69 9.40 -2.45
C LEU A 35 -13.35 9.60 -1.08
N PRO A 36 -14.14 8.61 -0.60
CA PRO A 36 -14.66 8.67 0.76
C PRO A 36 -13.50 8.60 1.78
N ARG A 37 -13.63 9.36 2.86
CA ARG A 37 -12.69 9.27 3.99
C ARG A 37 -12.87 7.94 4.72
N LEU A 38 -11.80 7.46 5.34
CA LEU A 38 -11.85 6.24 6.16
C LEU A 38 -12.87 6.41 7.29
N PRO A 39 -13.91 5.55 7.37
CA PRO A 39 -14.92 5.67 8.42
C PRO A 39 -14.36 5.26 9.79
N VAL A 40 -15.07 5.65 10.84
CA VAL A 40 -14.92 5.06 12.18
C VAL A 40 -16.14 4.14 12.38
N PRO A 41 -15.98 2.81 12.45
CA PRO A 41 -17.09 1.91 12.67
C PRO A 41 -17.78 2.16 14.02
N PRO A 42 -19.06 1.78 14.17
CA PRO A 42 -19.73 1.78 15.47
C PRO A 42 -18.99 0.88 16.46
N LEU A 43 -18.81 1.37 17.70
CA LEU A 43 -18.08 0.65 18.75
C LEU A 43 -18.65 -0.76 18.98
N GLN A 44 -19.96 -0.86 19.17
CA GLN A 44 -20.65 -2.14 19.41
C GLN A 44 -20.43 -3.13 18.25
N GLN A 45 -20.54 -2.67 17.01
CA GLN A 45 -20.32 -3.51 15.82
C GLN A 45 -18.89 -4.09 15.82
N SER A 46 -17.87 -3.29 16.11
CA SER A 46 -16.49 -3.76 16.18
C SER A 46 -16.27 -4.76 17.32
N LEU A 47 -16.86 -4.52 18.49
CA LEU A 47 -16.75 -5.42 19.65
C LEU A 47 -17.45 -6.76 19.43
N ASP A 48 -18.60 -6.77 18.75
CA ASP A 48 -19.31 -8.00 18.40
C ASP A 48 -18.49 -8.87 17.43
N TYR A 49 -17.86 -8.26 16.42
CA TYR A 49 -16.98 -9.00 15.52
C TYR A 49 -15.70 -9.47 16.22
N TYR A 50 -15.15 -8.68 17.14
CA TYR A 50 -14.01 -9.07 17.95
C TYR A 50 -14.29 -10.34 18.75
N LEU A 51 -15.42 -10.40 19.48
CA LEU A 51 -15.80 -11.58 20.26
C LEU A 51 -16.06 -12.82 19.39
N LYS A 52 -16.69 -12.65 18.22
CA LYS A 52 -16.89 -13.74 17.25
C LYS A 52 -15.57 -14.27 16.70
N ALA A 53 -14.62 -13.38 16.42
CA ALA A 53 -13.30 -13.75 15.91
C ALA A 53 -12.41 -14.41 16.96
N LEU A 54 -12.61 -14.10 18.25
CA LEU A 54 -11.90 -14.74 19.35
C LEU A 54 -12.39 -16.15 19.65
N GLN A 55 -13.70 -16.39 19.56
CA GLN A 55 -14.33 -17.66 19.94
C GLN A 55 -13.59 -18.93 19.45
N PRO A 56 -13.08 -19.03 18.21
CA PRO A 56 -12.38 -20.24 17.75
C PRO A 56 -10.91 -20.36 18.20
N ILE A 57 -10.33 -19.37 18.89
CA ILE A 57 -8.88 -19.31 19.19
C ILE A 57 -8.55 -19.12 20.68
N VAL A 58 -9.56 -19.09 21.56
CA VAL A 58 -9.39 -18.96 23.02
C VAL A 58 -10.23 -20.02 23.75
N SER A 59 -9.95 -20.27 25.03
CA SER A 59 -10.79 -21.15 25.85
C SER A 59 -12.16 -20.53 26.15
N GLU A 60 -13.13 -21.35 26.57
CA GLU A 60 -14.47 -20.86 26.95
C GLU A 60 -14.40 -19.89 28.15
N GLU A 61 -13.53 -20.17 29.12
CA GLU A 61 -13.30 -19.32 30.29
C GLU A 61 -12.68 -17.97 29.91
N GLU A 62 -11.67 -17.97 29.03
CA GLU A 62 -11.05 -16.75 28.52
C GLU A 62 -12.06 -15.92 27.71
N TRP A 63 -12.89 -16.57 26.89
CA TRP A 63 -13.94 -15.89 26.14
C TRP A 63 -14.99 -15.27 27.06
N ALA A 64 -15.46 -15.99 28.07
CA ALA A 64 -16.44 -15.50 29.03
C ALA A 64 -15.91 -14.30 29.82
N HIS A 65 -14.64 -14.35 30.26
CA HIS A 65 -13.97 -13.22 30.89
C HIS A 65 -13.84 -12.03 29.92
N THR A 66 -13.44 -12.27 28.67
CA THR A 66 -13.34 -11.22 27.65
C THR A 66 -14.69 -10.57 27.35
N LYS A 67 -15.77 -11.35 27.35
CA LYS A 67 -17.14 -10.84 27.18
C LYS A 67 -17.51 -9.85 28.28
N GLN A 68 -17.18 -10.14 29.53
CA GLN A 68 -17.41 -9.23 30.66
C GLN A 68 -16.63 -7.91 30.47
N LEU A 69 -15.35 -7.98 30.10
CA LEU A 69 -14.53 -6.81 29.81
C LEU A 69 -15.12 -5.95 28.68
N VAL A 70 -15.63 -6.59 27.62
CA VAL A 70 -16.26 -5.91 26.49
C VAL A 70 -17.52 -5.16 26.93
N ASP A 71 -18.35 -5.77 27.78
CA ASP A 71 -19.58 -5.15 28.29
C ASP A 71 -19.28 -3.94 29.19
N GLU A 72 -18.29 -4.05 30.07
CA GLU A 72 -17.81 -2.92 30.86
C GLU A 72 -17.23 -1.80 29.98
N PHE A 73 -16.45 -2.15 28.97
CA PHE A 73 -15.81 -1.19 28.08
C PHE A 73 -16.82 -0.37 27.28
N GLN A 74 -17.91 -0.99 26.82
CA GLN A 74 -18.96 -0.34 26.02
C GLN A 74 -20.10 0.27 26.83
N THR A 75 -20.06 0.20 28.16
CA THR A 75 -21.10 0.78 29.02
C THR A 75 -21.25 2.29 28.77
N SER A 76 -22.48 2.79 28.85
CA SER A 76 -22.81 4.21 28.68
C SER A 76 -22.01 5.09 29.65
N GLY A 77 -21.33 6.12 29.13
CA GLY A 77 -20.41 6.97 29.90
C GLY A 77 -19.05 6.33 30.22
N GLY A 78 -18.84 5.08 29.79
CA GLY A 78 -17.64 4.29 30.03
C GLY A 78 -16.43 4.72 29.19
N VAL A 79 -15.37 3.93 29.29
CA VAL A 79 -14.08 4.23 28.62
C VAL A 79 -14.22 4.13 27.10
N GLY A 80 -14.86 3.08 26.58
CA GLY A 80 -15.01 2.85 25.15
C GLY A 80 -15.74 3.97 24.44
N GLU A 81 -16.83 4.49 25.02
CA GLU A 81 -17.58 5.60 24.44
C GLU A 81 -16.73 6.89 24.35
N ARG A 82 -15.92 7.18 25.40
CA ARG A 82 -15.01 8.34 25.38
C ARG A 82 -13.94 8.22 24.31
N LEU A 83 -13.37 7.02 24.15
CA LEU A 83 -12.36 6.73 23.12
C LEU A 83 -12.96 6.80 21.72
N GLN A 84 -14.14 6.20 21.49
CA GLN A 84 -14.88 6.26 20.23
C GLN A 84 -15.14 7.70 19.78
N LYS A 85 -15.68 8.54 20.68
CA LYS A 85 -15.87 9.98 20.40
C LYS A 85 -14.54 10.67 20.07
N GLY A 86 -13.44 10.22 20.66
CA GLY A 86 -12.08 10.67 20.34
C GLY A 86 -11.68 10.35 18.90
N LEU A 87 -11.90 9.11 18.46
CA LEU A 87 -11.64 8.66 17.08
C LEU A 87 -12.51 9.41 16.07
N GLU A 88 -13.79 9.61 16.36
CA GLU A 88 -14.70 10.37 15.51
C GLU A 88 -14.27 11.84 15.37
N ARG A 89 -13.85 12.47 16.48
CA ARG A 89 -13.27 13.83 16.44
C ARG A 89 -11.98 13.86 15.63
N ARG A 90 -11.14 12.84 15.71
CA ARG A 90 -9.90 12.73 14.92
C ARG A 90 -10.22 12.61 13.42
N ALA A 91 -11.20 11.78 13.05
CA ALA A 91 -11.65 11.62 11.67
C ALA A 91 -12.24 12.90 11.05
N LYS A 92 -12.87 13.77 11.85
CA LYS A 92 -13.32 15.08 11.38
C LYS A 92 -12.15 16.05 11.07
N LYS A 93 -11.03 15.92 11.79
CA LYS A 93 -9.88 16.83 11.72
C LYS A 93 -8.79 16.39 10.73
N MET A 94 -8.80 15.14 10.29
CA MET A 94 -7.76 14.56 9.44
C MET A 94 -8.35 14.05 8.12
N GLU A 95 -7.52 13.97 7.09
CA GLU A 95 -7.89 13.34 5.81
C GLU A 95 -8.13 11.84 6.00
N ASN A 96 -7.28 11.18 6.78
CA ASN A 96 -7.43 9.82 7.23
C ASN A 96 -6.97 9.73 8.70
N TRP A 97 -7.85 9.28 9.59
CA TRP A 97 -7.59 9.25 11.03
C TRP A 97 -6.55 8.21 11.45
N LEU A 98 -6.34 7.18 10.63
CA LEU A 98 -5.50 6.03 10.93
C LEU A 98 -4.12 6.09 10.28
N SER A 99 -3.96 6.74 9.12
CA SER A 99 -2.74 6.67 8.30
C SER A 99 -1.43 6.96 9.06
N GLU A 100 -1.39 8.04 9.84
CA GLU A 100 -0.20 8.42 10.61
C GLU A 100 0.11 7.38 11.70
N TRP A 101 -0.92 6.92 12.41
CA TRP A 101 -0.76 5.93 13.47
C TRP A 101 -0.30 4.60 12.90
N TRP A 102 -0.96 4.10 11.85
CA TRP A 102 -0.58 2.85 11.19
C TRP A 102 0.87 2.88 10.70
N LEU A 103 1.27 3.92 9.97
CA LEU A 103 2.65 4.05 9.47
C LEU A 103 3.65 4.01 10.64
N LYS A 104 3.36 4.79 11.69
CA LYS A 104 4.23 4.92 12.84
C LYS A 104 4.35 3.61 13.62
N THR A 105 3.24 2.98 13.99
CA THR A 105 3.25 1.80 14.87
C THR A 105 3.64 0.53 14.14
N ALA A 106 3.13 0.31 12.92
CA ALA A 106 3.38 -0.92 12.17
C ALA A 106 4.79 -0.98 11.56
N TYR A 107 5.39 0.17 11.20
CA TYR A 107 6.67 0.20 10.48
C TYR A 107 7.74 1.04 11.17
N LEU A 108 7.50 2.34 11.40
CA LEU A 108 8.57 3.25 11.81
C LEU A 108 9.09 2.99 13.24
N GLN A 109 8.21 2.52 14.12
CA GLN A 109 8.53 2.13 15.48
C GLN A 109 8.89 0.64 15.60
N PHE A 110 8.69 -0.17 14.56
CA PHE A 110 9.10 -1.55 14.55
C PHE A 110 10.63 -1.64 14.44
N ARG A 111 11.27 -2.23 15.46
CA ARG A 111 12.74 -2.23 15.63
C ARG A 111 13.41 -3.54 15.23
N GLN A 112 12.65 -4.57 14.86
CA GLN A 112 13.26 -5.75 14.24
C GLN A 112 13.86 -5.37 12.88
N PRO A 113 14.89 -6.10 12.42
CA PRO A 113 15.46 -5.88 11.10
C PRO A 113 14.37 -5.89 10.02
N VAL A 114 14.46 -4.98 9.05
CA VAL A 114 13.48 -4.97 7.94
C VAL A 114 13.64 -6.19 7.03
N VAL A 115 14.85 -6.74 6.94
CA VAL A 115 15.14 -8.00 6.24
C VAL A 115 14.37 -9.13 6.92
N ILE A 116 13.63 -9.93 6.14
CA ILE A 116 12.75 -11.02 6.58
C ILE A 116 11.47 -10.53 7.28
N TYR A 117 11.59 -9.69 8.32
CA TYR A 117 10.47 -9.40 9.22
C TYR A 117 9.53 -8.29 8.74
N SER A 118 9.92 -7.51 7.73
CA SER A 118 9.09 -6.38 7.25
C SER A 118 9.08 -6.22 5.74
N SER A 119 10.23 -6.31 5.09
CA SER A 119 10.38 -6.15 3.64
C SER A 119 10.00 -7.44 2.90
N PRO A 120 8.88 -7.47 2.16
CA PRO A 120 8.48 -8.65 1.40
C PRO A 120 9.42 -8.87 0.20
N GLY A 121 9.82 -10.12 -0.05
CA GLY A 121 10.57 -10.51 -1.24
C GLY A 121 9.64 -10.95 -2.37
N VAL A 122 10.04 -10.68 -3.62
CA VAL A 122 9.32 -11.12 -4.83
C VAL A 122 10.27 -11.89 -5.73
N ILE A 123 9.85 -13.07 -6.17
CA ILE A 123 10.54 -13.84 -7.21
C ILE A 123 9.78 -13.65 -8.52
N LEU A 124 10.47 -13.11 -9.52
CA LEU A 124 9.93 -12.95 -10.87
C LEU A 124 10.18 -14.22 -11.72
N PRO A 125 9.48 -14.39 -12.85
CA PRO A 125 9.76 -15.48 -13.78
C PRO A 125 11.24 -15.56 -14.16
N LYS A 126 11.78 -16.78 -14.22
CA LYS A 126 13.16 -17.02 -14.63
C LYS A 126 13.35 -16.53 -16.08
N GLN A 127 14.41 -15.77 -16.31
CA GLN A 127 14.79 -15.27 -17.63
C GLN A 127 15.72 -16.28 -18.33
N ASP A 128 15.88 -16.13 -19.65
CA ASP A 128 16.58 -17.07 -20.54
C ASP A 128 18.01 -16.64 -20.90
N PHE A 129 18.56 -15.58 -20.27
CA PHE A 129 19.95 -15.20 -20.48
C PHE A 129 20.91 -16.31 -20.01
N VAL A 130 21.96 -16.56 -20.79
CA VAL A 130 22.96 -17.62 -20.51
C VAL A 130 24.36 -17.06 -20.25
N ASP A 131 24.56 -15.77 -20.44
CA ASP A 131 25.82 -15.07 -20.24
C ASP A 131 25.61 -13.70 -19.57
N LEU A 132 26.73 -13.06 -19.23
CA LEU A 132 26.73 -11.74 -18.61
C LEU A 132 26.11 -10.67 -19.53
N GLN A 133 26.28 -10.79 -20.85
CA GLN A 133 25.73 -9.81 -21.79
C GLN A 133 24.20 -9.85 -21.78
N GLY A 134 23.60 -11.03 -21.77
CA GLY A 134 22.16 -11.24 -21.64
C GLY A 134 21.62 -10.73 -20.30
N GLN A 135 22.34 -10.98 -19.20
CA GLN A 135 21.99 -10.44 -17.89
C GLN A 135 21.96 -8.90 -17.88
N LEU A 136 22.99 -8.26 -18.44
CA LEU A 136 23.07 -6.81 -18.52
C LEU A 136 22.00 -6.22 -19.47
N ARG A 137 21.68 -6.89 -20.58
CA ARG A 137 20.58 -6.49 -21.47
C ARG A 137 19.23 -6.56 -20.74
N PHE A 138 18.99 -7.61 -19.98
CA PHE A 138 17.78 -7.74 -19.17
C PHE A 138 17.70 -6.63 -18.11
N ALA A 139 18.78 -6.37 -17.37
CA ALA A 139 18.83 -5.30 -16.38
C ALA A 139 18.57 -3.92 -17.00
N ALA A 140 19.16 -3.63 -18.16
CA ALA A 140 18.92 -2.39 -18.90
C ALA A 140 17.44 -2.24 -19.30
N LYS A 141 16.81 -3.32 -19.77
CA LYS A 141 15.38 -3.33 -20.12
C LYS A 141 14.47 -3.19 -18.90
N LEU A 142 14.85 -3.76 -17.76
CA LEU A 142 14.13 -3.55 -16.50
C LEU A 142 14.17 -2.08 -16.08
N ILE A 143 15.35 -1.44 -16.14
CA ILE A 143 15.51 -0.01 -15.83
C ILE A 143 14.64 0.84 -16.77
N GLU A 144 14.70 0.57 -18.09
CA GLU A 144 13.86 1.27 -19.08
C GLU A 144 12.36 1.14 -18.76
N GLY A 145 11.88 -0.07 -18.44
CA GLY A 145 10.48 -0.30 -18.08
C GLY A 145 10.05 0.41 -16.79
N VAL A 146 10.91 0.47 -15.77
CA VAL A 146 10.63 1.22 -14.53
C VAL A 146 10.58 2.73 -14.80
N LEU A 147 11.43 3.25 -15.69
CA LEU A 147 11.40 4.66 -16.09
C LEU A 147 10.18 5.01 -16.93
N ASP A 148 9.70 4.11 -17.78
CA ASP A 148 8.43 4.26 -18.50
C ASP A 148 7.26 4.35 -17.51
N PHE A 149 7.21 3.47 -16.50
CA PHE A 149 6.23 3.56 -15.42
C PHE A 149 6.34 4.87 -14.62
N LYS A 150 7.56 5.31 -14.30
CA LYS A 150 7.80 6.59 -13.64
C LYS A 150 7.25 7.76 -14.44
N SER A 151 7.32 7.71 -15.77
CA SER A 151 6.75 8.76 -16.63
C SER A 151 5.25 8.94 -16.41
N MET A 152 4.51 7.86 -16.17
CA MET A 152 3.07 7.93 -15.84
C MET A 152 2.82 8.56 -14.47
N ILE A 153 3.69 8.28 -13.50
CA ILE A 153 3.64 8.87 -12.15
C ILE A 153 3.93 10.38 -12.22
N ASP A 154 5.04 10.78 -12.85
CA ASP A 154 5.46 12.18 -12.93
C ASP A 154 4.43 13.06 -13.64
N ASN A 155 3.77 12.50 -14.65
CA ASN A 155 2.75 13.18 -15.45
C ASN A 155 1.33 13.02 -14.90
N GLU A 156 1.15 12.29 -13.79
CA GLU A 156 -0.16 11.99 -13.20
C GLU A 156 -1.15 11.37 -14.20
N THR A 157 -0.63 10.52 -15.09
CA THR A 157 -1.39 9.81 -16.15
C THR A 157 -1.61 8.32 -15.86
N LEU A 158 -1.08 7.82 -14.74
CA LEU A 158 -1.31 6.47 -14.26
C LEU A 158 -2.82 6.17 -14.18
N PRO A 159 -3.33 5.10 -14.84
CA PRO A 159 -4.74 4.78 -14.82
C PRO A 159 -5.28 4.59 -13.41
N VAL A 160 -6.49 5.11 -13.16
CA VAL A 160 -7.20 4.89 -11.90
C VAL A 160 -7.61 3.43 -11.80
N GLU A 161 -7.35 2.82 -10.64
CA GLU A 161 -7.76 1.47 -10.33
C GLU A 161 -9.13 1.43 -9.66
N PHE A 162 -9.83 0.31 -9.82
CA PHE A 162 -11.18 0.11 -9.29
C PHE A 162 -11.29 -1.27 -8.64
N LEU A 163 -12.11 -1.37 -7.60
CA LEU A 163 -12.52 -2.62 -6.97
C LEU A 163 -14.04 -2.63 -6.81
N GLY A 164 -14.72 -3.63 -7.36
CA GLY A 164 -16.19 -3.70 -7.30
C GLY A 164 -16.88 -2.46 -7.89
N GLY A 165 -16.28 -1.84 -8.90
CA GLY A 165 -16.77 -0.60 -9.52
C GLY A 165 -16.45 0.69 -8.75
N GLN A 166 -15.82 0.61 -7.58
CA GLN A 166 -15.45 1.79 -6.78
C GLN A 166 -13.99 2.21 -7.06
N PRO A 167 -13.72 3.52 -7.21
CA PRO A 167 -12.37 4.02 -7.43
C PRO A 167 -11.45 3.79 -6.21
N LEU A 168 -10.17 3.52 -6.47
CA LEU A 168 -9.16 3.32 -5.43
C LEU A 168 -8.24 4.54 -5.24
N CYS A 169 -7.69 4.65 -4.03
CA CYS A 169 -6.66 5.64 -3.71
C CYS A 169 -5.37 5.35 -4.48
N MET A 170 -4.83 6.37 -5.16
CA MET A 170 -3.62 6.24 -5.97
C MET A 170 -2.35 6.65 -5.23
N ASN A 171 -2.45 7.11 -3.97
CA ASN A 171 -1.34 7.72 -3.23
C ASN A 171 -0.13 6.79 -3.09
N GLN A 172 -0.33 5.47 -2.95
CA GLN A 172 0.75 4.51 -2.73
C GLN A 172 1.78 4.52 -3.88
N TYR A 173 1.32 4.62 -5.13
CA TYR A 173 2.20 4.69 -6.30
C TYR A 173 3.18 5.87 -6.26
N TYR A 174 2.81 6.98 -5.61
CA TYR A 174 3.64 8.17 -5.49
C TYR A 174 4.61 8.10 -4.30
N GLN A 175 4.64 6.99 -3.56
CA GLN A 175 5.53 6.78 -2.42
C GLN A 175 6.66 5.78 -2.69
N ILE A 176 6.59 5.00 -3.78
CA ILE A 176 7.54 3.89 -4.03
C ILE A 176 8.85 4.34 -4.71
N LEU A 177 8.79 5.31 -5.63
CA LEU A 177 9.96 5.78 -6.36
C LEU A 177 10.61 6.97 -5.66
N SER A 178 11.94 7.08 -5.77
CA SER A 178 12.72 8.19 -5.21
C SER A 178 12.49 8.41 -3.71
N SER A 179 12.21 7.34 -2.98
CA SER A 179 11.99 7.34 -1.54
C SER A 179 12.94 6.39 -0.83
N CYS A 180 13.18 6.63 0.46
CA CYS A 180 14.02 5.77 1.28
C CYS A 180 13.61 5.86 2.76
N ARG A 181 13.77 4.76 3.50
CA ARG A 181 13.64 4.74 4.95
C ARG A 181 14.95 5.23 5.59
N VAL A 182 14.84 6.14 6.55
CA VAL A 182 15.99 6.70 7.27
C VAL A 182 15.96 6.22 8.72
N PRO A 183 17.01 5.52 9.20
CA PRO A 183 17.11 5.08 10.58
C PRO A 183 17.04 6.25 11.56
N GLY A 184 16.33 6.08 12.66
CA GLY A 184 16.36 7.01 13.78
C GLY A 184 16.56 6.31 15.12
N PRO A 185 17.06 7.01 16.14
CA PRO A 185 17.40 6.41 17.43
C PRO A 185 16.18 5.85 18.17
N LYS A 186 15.01 6.48 18.03
CA LYS A 186 13.75 6.05 18.66
C LYS A 186 12.77 5.42 17.68
N GLN A 187 12.66 6.00 16.50
CA GLN A 187 11.83 5.53 15.40
C GLN A 187 12.48 5.99 14.10
N ASP A 188 12.19 5.28 13.03
CA ASP A 188 12.66 5.66 11.71
C ASP A 188 11.76 6.75 11.09
N SER A 189 12.17 7.22 9.93
CA SER A 189 11.39 8.12 9.09
C SER A 189 11.47 7.66 7.63
N VAL A 190 10.66 8.27 6.76
CA VAL A 190 10.72 8.05 5.32
C VAL A 190 10.92 9.39 4.64
N VAL A 191 11.88 9.45 3.73
CA VAL A 191 12.08 10.58 2.82
C VAL A 191 11.52 10.21 1.46
N ASN A 192 10.90 11.18 0.78
CA ASN A 192 10.41 11.04 -0.59
C ASN A 192 10.79 12.29 -1.39
N PHE A 193 11.60 12.10 -2.41
CA PHE A 193 12.15 13.17 -3.25
C PHE A 193 11.45 13.30 -4.61
N LEU A 194 10.42 12.48 -4.89
CA LEU A 194 9.71 12.42 -6.17
C LEU A 194 9.18 13.79 -6.61
N LYS A 195 8.54 14.53 -5.69
CA LYS A 195 7.98 15.88 -5.92
C LYS A 195 8.84 16.99 -5.28
N SER A 196 10.14 16.75 -5.07
CA SER A 196 11.05 17.77 -4.55
C SER A 196 11.34 18.86 -5.60
N LYS A 197 11.98 19.98 -5.21
CA LYS A 197 12.33 21.07 -6.14
C LYS A 197 13.24 20.63 -7.30
N ARG A 198 14.09 19.63 -7.06
CA ARG A 198 14.99 19.02 -8.04
C ARG A 198 14.90 17.50 -7.89
N PRO A 199 13.89 16.85 -8.50
CA PRO A 199 13.72 15.41 -8.39
C PRO A 199 14.98 14.66 -8.86
N PRO A 200 15.36 13.54 -8.21
CA PRO A 200 16.50 12.75 -8.63
C PRO A 200 16.35 12.21 -10.06
N THR A 201 17.43 12.29 -10.84
CA THR A 201 17.52 11.78 -12.23
C THR A 201 18.57 10.68 -12.38
N HIS A 202 18.92 10.01 -11.28
CA HIS A 202 19.89 8.92 -11.25
C HIS A 202 19.31 7.71 -10.50
N ILE A 203 19.94 6.55 -10.70
CA ILE A 203 19.70 5.32 -9.95
C ILE A 203 21.01 4.88 -9.28
N THR A 204 20.92 3.91 -8.38
CA THR A 204 22.07 3.20 -7.80
C THR A 204 22.09 1.76 -8.30
N VAL A 205 23.24 1.27 -8.77
CA VAL A 205 23.45 -0.10 -9.27
C VAL A 205 24.60 -0.73 -8.50
#